data_AF-A0A7G8DA53-F1
#
_entry.id   AF-A0A7G8DA53-F1
#
_cell.length_a   1.000
_cell.length_b   1.000
_cell.length_c   1.000
_cell.angle_alpha   90.00
_cell.angle_beta   90.00
_cell.angle_gamma   90.00
#
_symmetry.space_group_name_H-M   'P 1'
#
loop_
_entity.id
_entity.type
_entity.pdbx_description
1 polymer ?
#
loop_
_entity_poly.entity_id
_entity_poly.type
_entity_poly.pdbx_seq_one_letter_code
_entity_poly.pdbx_strand_id
1 'polypeptide(L)' 'MSQSRSSVSTERLHWKDLSLQELEHVLKSEEVTGEPEDYEYIRQDGTLHVLNDECSIEISVSPAKEQPDGSTPVEPKG' A
#
# COMPACT_ATOMS: atom_id res chain seq x y z
N MET A 1 -19.20 -25.00 16.47
CA MET A 1 -18.03 -24.66 15.64
C MET A 1 -17.88 -23.15 15.70
N SER A 2 -16.95 -22.66 16.51
CA SER A 2 -16.74 -21.24 16.75
C SER A 2 -15.99 -20.63 15.57
N GLN A 3 -16.72 -20.12 14.58
CA GLN A 3 -16.13 -19.18 13.61
C GLN A 3 -16.09 -17.83 14.30
N SER A 4 -14.96 -17.52 14.94
CA SER A 4 -14.56 -16.14 15.19
C SER A 4 -14.41 -15.50 13.82
N ARG A 5 -15.50 -14.94 13.27
CA ARG A 5 -15.42 -13.99 12.17
C ARG A 5 -14.73 -12.78 12.77
N SER A 6 -13.41 -12.73 12.69
CA SER A 6 -12.68 -11.49 12.86
C SER A 6 -13.40 -10.49 11.97
N SER A 7 -14.10 -9.54 12.57
CA SER A 7 -14.72 -8.45 11.83
C SER A 7 -13.58 -7.76 11.09
N VAL A 8 -13.41 -8.08 9.82
CA VAL A 8 -12.37 -7.49 9.00
C VAL A 8 -12.78 -6.02 8.88
N SER A 9 -12.08 -5.14 9.58
CA SER A 9 -12.39 -3.71 9.57
C SER A 9 -12.03 -3.16 8.20
N THR A 10 -13.02 -3.12 7.31
CA THR A 10 -12.92 -2.38 6.05
C THR A 10 -13.01 -0.90 6.40
N GLU A 11 -11.92 -0.17 6.15
CA GLU A 11 -11.82 1.26 6.43
C GLU A 11 -11.78 2.03 5.12
N ARG A 12 -12.70 2.99 4.97
CA ARG A 12 -12.66 3.94 3.85
C ARG A 12 -11.78 5.12 4.23
N LEU A 13 -10.82 5.41 3.37
CA LEU A 13 -9.79 6.42 3.57
C LEU A 13 -9.95 7.52 2.52
N HIS A 14 -9.46 8.72 2.84
CA HIS A 14 -9.15 9.71 1.83
C HIS A 14 -7.66 9.63 1.47
N TRP A 15 -7.28 10.21 0.33
CA TRP A 15 -5.89 10.24 -0.11
C TRP A 15 -4.91 10.81 0.95
N LYS A 16 -5.37 11.77 1.77
CA LYS A 16 -4.60 12.35 2.89
C LYS A 16 -4.43 11.43 4.10
N ASP A 17 -5.28 10.41 4.24
CA ASP A 17 -5.23 9.43 5.32
C ASP A 17 -4.30 8.26 4.97
N LEU A 18 -3.81 8.21 3.73
CA LEU A 18 -2.81 7.25 3.29
C LEU A 18 -1.42 7.57 3.86
N SER A 19 -0.70 6.51 4.18
CA SER A 19 0.72 6.59 4.53
C SER A 19 1.55 6.99 3.32
N LEU A 20 2.72 7.60 3.54
CA LEU A 20 3.63 7.94 2.44
C LEU A 20 4.03 6.73 1.59
N GLN A 21 4.21 5.57 2.23
CA GLN A 21 4.48 4.32 1.51
C GLN A 21 3.31 3.91 0.61
N GLU A 22 2.08 3.98 1.11
CA GLU A 22 0.86 3.70 0.35
C GLU A 22 0.76 4.64 -0.86
N LEU A 23 0.94 5.95 -0.63
CA LEU A 23 0.93 6.95 -1.70
C LEU A 23 2.02 6.69 -2.75
N GLU A 24 3.23 6.33 -2.34
CA GLU A 24 4.32 6.03 -3.28
C GLU A 24 3.96 4.83 -4.17
N HIS A 25 3.35 3.77 -3.60
CA HIS A 25 2.89 2.64 -4.38
C HIS A 25 1.77 3.01 -5.35
N VAL A 26 0.80 3.83 -4.92
CA VAL A 26 -0.27 4.35 -5.78
C VAL A 26 0.32 5.14 -6.94
N LEU A 27 1.20 6.09 -6.66
CA LEU A 27 1.80 6.97 -7.67
C LEU A 27 2.76 6.23 -8.62
N LYS A 28 3.34 5.10 -8.19
CA LYS A 28 4.17 4.23 -9.04
C LYS A 28 3.34 3.26 -9.89
N SER A 29 2.05 3.12 -9.62
CA SER A 29 1.19 2.20 -10.38
C SER A 29 0.82 2.83 -11.72
N GLU A 30 1.13 2.14 -12.81
CA GLU A 30 0.89 2.63 -14.18
C GLU A 30 -0.59 2.84 -14.49
N GLU A 31 -1.47 2.19 -13.74
CA GLU A 31 -2.94 2.26 -13.85
C GLU A 31 -3.54 3.51 -13.19
N VAL A 32 -2.79 4.24 -12.36
CA VAL A 32 -3.28 5.46 -11.70
C VAL A 32 -2.97 6.66 -12.59
N THR A 33 -3.95 7.03 -13.42
CA THR A 33 -3.80 8.08 -14.43
C THR A 33 -4.56 9.38 -14.11
N GLY A 34 -5.27 9.43 -12.97
CA GLY A 34 -6.19 10.52 -12.59
C GLY A 34 -5.71 11.34 -11.39
N GLU A 35 -6.54 12.30 -10.92
CA GLU A 35 -6.24 13.01 -9.68
C GLU A 35 -6.48 12.10 -8.48
N PRO A 36 -5.68 12.18 -7.41
CA PRO A 36 -5.85 11.32 -6.23
C PRO A 36 -7.22 11.50 -5.55
N GLU A 37 -7.91 12.60 -5.80
CA GLU A 37 -9.24 12.87 -5.24
C GLU A 37 -10.36 12.11 -5.96
N ASP A 38 -10.11 11.64 -7.19
CA ASP A 38 -11.05 10.88 -8.01
C ASP A 38 -11.13 9.39 -7.60
N TYR A 39 -10.21 8.94 -6.74
CA TYR A 39 -10.14 7.55 -6.32
C TYR A 39 -10.75 7.33 -4.93
N GLU A 40 -11.46 6.22 -4.78
CA GLU A 40 -11.86 5.65 -3.50
C GLU A 40 -10.75 4.76 -2.95
N TYR A 41 -10.33 5.04 -1.71
CA TYR A 41 -9.30 4.28 -1.02
C TYR A 41 -9.94 3.42 0.06
N ILE A 42 -9.75 2.10 -0.01
CA ILE A 42 -10.34 1.15 0.91
C ILE A 42 -9.25 0.24 1.46
N ARG A 43 -8.99 0.32 2.77
CA ARG A 43 -8.07 -0.60 3.45
C ARG A 43 -8.85 -1.82 3.92
N GLN A 44 -8.44 -2.99 3.45
CA GLN A 44 -9.04 -4.27 3.82
C GLN A 44 -7.95 -5.34 3.94
N ASP A 45 -7.90 -6.02 5.09
CA ASP A 45 -6.97 -7.14 5.34
C ASP A 45 -5.49 -6.79 5.11
N GLY A 46 -5.08 -5.54 5.41
CA GLY A 46 -3.71 -5.06 5.17
C GLY A 46 -3.38 -4.73 3.71
N THR A 47 -4.37 -4.79 2.82
CA THR A 47 -4.28 -4.38 1.42
C THR A 47 -5.02 -3.06 1.23
N LEU A 48 -4.43 -2.15 0.48
CA LEU A 48 -5.07 -0.91 0.05
C LEU A 48 -5.65 -1.12 -1.34
N HIS A 49 -6.96 -1.06 -1.45
CA HIS A 49 -7.67 -1.04 -2.73
C HIS A 49 -7.87 0.42 -3.14
N VAL A 50 -7.49 0.76 -4.37
CA VAL A 50 -7.70 2.09 -4.95
C VAL A 50 -8.54 1.93 -6.20
N LEU A 51 -9.72 2.55 -6.16
CA LEU A 51 -10.78 2.31 -7.13
C LEU A 51 -11.22 3.65 -7.72
N ASN A 52 -11.36 3.73 -9.04
CA ASN A 52 -12.15 4.77 -9.69
C ASN A 52 -13.06 4.12 -10.76
N ASP A 53 -13.77 4.93 -11.54
CA ASP A 53 -14.67 4.42 -12.60
C ASP A 53 -13.93 3.64 -13.70
N GLU A 54 -12.63 3.90 -13.89
CA GLU A 54 -11.83 3.39 -15.00
C GLU A 54 -10.83 2.28 -14.60
N CYS A 55 -10.46 2.19 -13.33
CA CYS A 55 -9.35 1.41 -12.81
C CYS A 55 -9.61 0.91 -11.38
N SER A 56 -9.11 -0.30 -11.10
CA SER A 56 -9.21 -0.95 -9.79
C SER A 56 -7.87 -1.61 -9.49
N ILE A 57 -7.10 -1.00 -8.60
CA ILE A 57 -5.79 -1.51 -8.20
C ILE A 57 -5.78 -2.01 -6.76
N GLU A 58 -4.98 -3.03 -6.52
CA GLU A 58 -4.80 -3.65 -5.21
C GLU A 58 -3.32 -3.54 -4.81
N ILE A 59 -3.05 -2.77 -3.77
CA ILE A 59 -1.70 -2.54 -3.25
C ILE A 59 -1.55 -3.32 -1.95
N SER A 60 -0.79 -4.40 -2.01
CA SER A 60 -0.42 -5.15 -0.81
C SER A 60 0.58 -4.34 0.00
N VAL A 61 0.10 -3.67 1.05
CA VAL A 61 0.95 -2.92 1.97
C VAL A 61 1.57 -3.93 2.93
N SER A 62 2.68 -4.53 2.50
CA SER A 62 3.49 -5.32 3.43
C SER A 62 3.94 -4.37 4.54
N PRO A 63 3.72 -4.68 5.84
CA PRO A 63 4.39 -3.93 6.89
C PRO A 63 5.86 -4.01 6.55
N ALA A 64 6.46 -2.84 6.29
CA ALA A 64 7.78 -2.74 5.71
C ALA A 64 8.65 -3.82 6.35
N LYS A 65 9.11 -4.77 5.54
CA LYS A 65 10.33 -5.47 5.88
C LYS A 65 11.32 -4.32 5.92
N GLU A 66 11.59 -3.77 7.11
CA GLU A 66 12.79 -3.00 7.36
C GLU A 66 13.87 -3.78 6.62
N GLN A 67 14.33 -3.25 5.49
CA GLN A 67 15.53 -3.79 4.90
C GLN A 67 16.55 -3.62 6.02
N PRO A 68 17.15 -4.69 6.56
CA PRO A 68 18.27 -4.49 7.45
C PRO A 68 19.30 -3.70 6.65
N ASP A 69 19.67 -2.55 7.20
CA ASP A 69 20.78 -1.72 6.77
C ASP A 69 21.96 -2.62 6.40
N GLY A 70 22.33 -2.60 5.13
CA GLY A 70 23.28 -3.53 4.53
C GLY A 70 24.37 -2.77 3.81
N SER A 71 25.11 -1.94 4.56
CA SER A 71 26.42 -1.42 4.20
C SER A 71 27.21 -2.44 3.38
N THR A 72 27.46 -2.16 2.11
CA THR A 72 28.45 -2.91 1.32
C THR A 72 29.80 -2.84 2.04
N PRO A 73 30.45 -3.98 2.36
CA PRO A 73 31.80 -3.96 2.90
C PRO A 73 32.74 -3.42 1.81
N VAL A 74 33.50 -2.38 2.14
CA VAL A 74 34.63 -1.94 1.32
C VAL A 74 35.64 -3.09 1.21
N GLU A 75 35.96 -3.53 0.00
CA GLU A 75 37.08 -4.43 -0.25
C GLU A 75 38.40 -3.71 0.06
N PRO A 76 39.29 -4.23 0.95
CA PRO A 76 40.66 -3.76 1.03
C PRO A 76 41.47 -4.43 -0.09
N LYS A 77 41.84 -3.66 -1.12
CA LYS A 77 42.81 -4.11 -2.11
C LYS A 77 44.22 -3.99 -1.52
N GLY A 78 44.88 -5.13 -1.32
CA GLY A 78 46.28 -5.23 -0.93
C GLY A 78 47.25 -4.91 -2.06
#